data_AF-A0A932N9R6-F1
#
_entry.id   AF-A0A932N9R6-F1
#
_cell.length_a   1.000
_cell.length_b   1.000
_cell.length_c   1.000
_cell.angle_alpha   90.00
_cell.angle_beta   90.00
_cell.angle_gamma   90.00
#
_symmetry.space_group_name_H-M   'P 1'
#
loop_
_entity.id
_entity.type
_entity.pdbx_description
1 polymer ?
#
loop_
_entity_poly.entity_id
_entity_poly.type
_entity_poly.pdbx_seq_one_letter_code
_entity_poly.pdbx_strand_id
1 'polypeptide(L)'
;MDKVQFDETMAVFESLPEGQRSPYIIESSLSNMRPDRLKRLRDTNCFAVAPGVESWTHYSNKAGVGKATGPEKLRQVVEQFHTLHEYVPYLQANFIFGLDTDTGDEPFELTKEFVRRTPFVWTYMNIPFAFGGTPLYNDFLREGRILKQMPFTFYILPYLTLILKSYDPITYFQKMIDLYSLVTSGELLQTRFANSEHPFAKYTHYMRTAFTRPILRGLQIILKHLQTDKQFLAFHTGESHALPGFYVREYKRQLGRYAELMPIEESEPVLNEAISAPLLTIPVAA
;
A
#
# COMPACT_ATOMS: atom_id res chain seq x y z
N MET A 1 6.84 -27.70 5.80
CA MET A 1 5.45 -27.58 6.30
C MET A 1 4.91 -26.27 5.74
N ASP A 2 4.12 -26.35 4.66
CA ASP A 2 3.50 -25.16 4.06
C ASP A 2 2.57 -24.53 5.12
N LYS A 3 2.89 -23.32 5.58
CA LYS A 3 2.11 -22.59 6.61
C LYS A 3 0.72 -22.12 6.12
N VAL A 4 0.37 -22.42 4.87
CA VAL A 4 -0.83 -21.91 4.20
C VAL A 4 -1.80 -23.07 4.00
N GLN A 5 -2.99 -22.99 4.63
CA GLN A 5 -4.08 -23.97 4.52
C GLN A 5 -4.85 -23.86 3.18
N PHE A 6 -4.11 -23.74 2.07
CA PHE A 6 -4.71 -23.55 0.75
C PHE A 6 -5.61 -24.74 0.39
N ASP A 7 -5.11 -25.96 0.54
CA ASP A 7 -5.81 -27.16 0.09
C ASP A 7 -7.10 -27.41 0.89
N GLU A 8 -7.05 -27.21 2.20
CA GLU A 8 -8.20 -27.31 3.10
C GLU A 8 -9.25 -26.25 2.78
N THR A 9 -8.82 -24.99 2.57
CA THR A 9 -9.74 -23.90 2.23
C THR A 9 -10.42 -24.18 0.89
N MET A 10 -9.65 -24.54 -0.13
CA MET A 10 -10.19 -24.80 -1.47
C MET A 10 -11.12 -26.01 -1.51
N ALA A 11 -10.89 -27.05 -0.70
CA ALA A 11 -11.78 -28.20 -0.59
C ALA A 11 -13.20 -27.79 -0.14
N VAL A 12 -13.33 -26.77 0.71
CA VAL A 12 -14.64 -26.22 1.11
C VAL A 12 -15.35 -25.58 -0.09
N PHE A 13 -14.66 -24.75 -0.87
CA PHE A 13 -15.24 -24.14 -2.08
C PHE A 13 -15.60 -25.19 -3.14
N GLU A 14 -14.77 -26.22 -3.29
CA GLU A 14 -14.96 -27.30 -4.25
C GLU A 14 -16.15 -28.21 -3.88
N SER A 15 -16.49 -28.31 -2.59
CA SER A 15 -17.66 -29.05 -2.12
C SER A 15 -19.00 -28.47 -2.59
N LEU A 16 -19.02 -27.18 -2.99
CA LEU A 16 -20.20 -26.54 -3.55
C LEU A 16 -20.37 -26.89 -5.04
N PRO A 17 -21.60 -27.14 -5.53
CA PRO A 17 -21.86 -27.41 -6.93
C PRO A 17 -21.42 -26.27 -7.87
N GLU A 18 -20.95 -26.63 -9.07
CA GLU A 18 -20.64 -25.67 -10.15
C GLU A 18 -21.91 -24.86 -10.50
N GLY A 19 -21.83 -23.53 -10.38
CA GLY A 19 -22.97 -22.61 -10.53
C GLY A 19 -23.58 -22.10 -9.21
N GLN A 20 -23.29 -22.72 -8.07
CA GLN A 20 -23.66 -22.19 -6.74
C GLN A 20 -22.50 -21.48 -6.02
N ARG A 21 -21.31 -21.46 -6.63
CA ARG A 21 -20.10 -20.86 -6.08
C ARG A 21 -20.15 -19.34 -6.22
N SER A 22 -20.25 -18.63 -5.10
CA SER A 22 -20.17 -17.16 -5.09
C SER A 22 -18.79 -16.68 -5.55
N PRO A 23 -18.71 -15.57 -6.31
CA PRO A 23 -17.43 -14.99 -6.68
C PRO A 23 -16.71 -14.46 -5.44
N TYR A 24 -15.39 -14.65 -5.40
CA TYR A 24 -14.57 -14.19 -4.28
C TYR A 24 -13.24 -13.60 -4.73
N ILE A 25 -12.58 -12.91 -3.81
CA ILE A 25 -11.29 -12.23 -4.01
C ILE A 25 -10.30 -12.79 -3.00
N ILE A 26 -9.04 -12.93 -3.40
CA ILE A 26 -7.98 -13.32 -2.49
C ILE A 26 -6.83 -12.32 -2.50
N GLU A 27 -6.19 -12.16 -1.35
CA GLU A 27 -4.86 -11.56 -1.22
C GLU A 27 -3.88 -12.67 -0.85
N SER A 28 -2.73 -12.71 -1.50
CA SER A 28 -1.75 -13.78 -1.29
C SER A 28 -0.33 -13.30 -1.58
N SER A 29 0.67 -14.12 -1.21
CA SER A 29 2.00 -14.02 -1.81
C SER A 29 1.97 -14.55 -3.24
N LEU A 30 2.73 -13.93 -4.14
CA LEU A 30 2.87 -14.37 -5.52
C LEU A 30 3.52 -15.77 -5.60
N SER A 31 4.40 -16.09 -4.65
CA SER A 31 5.00 -17.43 -4.49
C SER A 31 3.99 -18.58 -4.32
N ASN A 32 2.77 -18.28 -3.85
CA ASN A 32 1.72 -19.29 -3.68
C ASN A 32 0.91 -19.54 -4.97
N MET A 33 1.12 -18.74 -6.01
CA MET A 33 0.34 -18.76 -7.25
C MET A 33 0.89 -19.76 -8.27
N ARG A 34 0.90 -21.04 -7.89
CA ARG A 34 1.40 -22.14 -8.74
C ARG A 34 0.31 -22.64 -9.71
N PRO A 35 0.66 -23.17 -10.89
CA PRO A 35 -0.33 -23.59 -11.89
C PRO A 35 -1.41 -24.56 -11.40
N ASP A 36 -1.08 -25.48 -10.48
CA ASP A 36 -2.04 -26.38 -9.83
C ASP A 36 -3.09 -25.63 -9.02
N ARG A 37 -2.67 -24.59 -8.29
CA ARG A 37 -3.55 -23.74 -7.48
C ARG A 37 -4.38 -22.79 -8.32
N LEU A 38 -3.82 -22.25 -9.42
CA LEU A 38 -4.52 -21.33 -10.31
C LEU A 38 -5.73 -21.96 -11.01
N LYS A 39 -5.62 -23.22 -11.41
CA LYS A 39 -6.75 -23.99 -11.95
C LYS A 39 -7.89 -24.06 -10.95
N ARG A 40 -7.57 -24.42 -9.70
CA ARG A 40 -8.55 -24.52 -8.61
C ARG A 40 -9.23 -23.18 -8.37
N LEU A 41 -8.47 -22.09 -8.30
CA LEU A 41 -9.03 -20.73 -8.15
C LEU A 41 -10.02 -20.38 -9.26
N ARG A 42 -9.67 -20.64 -10.52
CA ARG A 42 -10.58 -20.43 -11.66
C ARG A 42 -11.85 -21.27 -11.50
N ASP A 43 -11.69 -22.56 -11.25
CA ASP A 43 -12.79 -23.53 -11.21
C ASP A 43 -13.76 -23.26 -10.04
N THR A 44 -13.28 -22.63 -8.96
CA THR A 44 -14.11 -22.24 -7.82
C THR A 44 -14.71 -20.84 -7.90
N ASN A 45 -14.58 -20.13 -9.03
CA ASN A 45 -15.10 -18.77 -9.25
C ASN A 45 -14.30 -17.67 -8.51
N CYS A 46 -12.98 -17.79 -8.43
CA CYS A 46 -12.13 -16.68 -7.98
C CYS A 46 -12.16 -15.55 -9.01
N PHE A 47 -12.70 -14.41 -8.62
CA PHE A 47 -12.83 -13.25 -9.50
C PHE A 47 -11.55 -12.41 -9.55
N ALA A 48 -10.87 -12.26 -8.41
CA ALA A 48 -9.68 -11.43 -8.32
C ALA A 48 -8.60 -11.98 -7.40
N VAL A 49 -7.34 -11.73 -7.77
CA VAL A 49 -6.16 -11.99 -6.93
C VAL A 49 -5.37 -10.69 -6.80
N ALA A 50 -5.03 -10.33 -5.57
CA ALA A 50 -4.20 -9.17 -5.25
C ALA A 50 -2.86 -9.59 -4.60
N PRO A 51 -1.89 -10.13 -5.36
CA PRO A 51 -0.61 -10.52 -4.81
C PRO A 51 0.29 -9.35 -4.35
N GLY A 52 1.06 -9.60 -3.29
CA GLY A 52 2.16 -8.73 -2.84
C GLY A 52 3.43 -8.92 -3.67
N VAL A 53 3.85 -7.89 -4.40
CA VAL A 53 5.20 -7.79 -5.01
C VAL A 53 6.16 -7.09 -4.04
N GLU A 54 5.62 -6.12 -3.29
CA GLU A 54 6.23 -5.34 -2.21
C GLU A 54 7.32 -4.36 -2.68
N SER A 55 8.42 -4.85 -3.26
CA SER A 55 9.54 -4.03 -3.76
C SER A 55 10.28 -4.75 -4.89
N TRP A 56 11.09 -4.03 -5.66
CA TRP A 56 12.02 -4.60 -6.64
C TRP A 56 13.37 -5.04 -6.03
N THR A 57 13.58 -4.71 -4.76
CA THR A 57 14.79 -5.04 -4.00
C THR A 57 14.57 -6.25 -3.08
N HIS A 58 15.53 -6.52 -2.17
CA HIS A 58 15.47 -7.63 -1.21
C HIS A 58 14.51 -7.38 -0.02
N TYR A 59 13.34 -6.81 -0.29
CA TYR A 59 12.31 -6.64 0.72
C TYR A 59 11.29 -7.77 0.65
N SER A 60 11.44 -8.74 1.56
CA SER A 60 10.62 -9.95 1.70
C SER A 60 10.68 -10.94 0.52
N ASN A 61 10.33 -12.20 0.78
CA ASN A 61 10.30 -13.28 -0.23
C ASN A 61 8.92 -13.50 -0.87
N LYS A 62 7.97 -12.55 -0.71
CA LYS A 62 6.57 -12.74 -1.14
C LYS A 62 6.39 -12.86 -2.66
N ALA A 63 7.31 -12.30 -3.44
CA ALA A 63 7.30 -12.39 -4.90
C ALA A 63 7.69 -13.78 -5.44
N GLY A 64 8.24 -14.69 -4.62
CA GLY A 64 8.59 -16.04 -5.05
C GLY A 64 9.75 -16.18 -6.04
N VAL A 65 10.41 -15.08 -6.40
CA VAL A 65 11.52 -15.00 -7.38
C VAL A 65 12.90 -15.35 -6.78
N GLY A 66 12.94 -16.00 -5.62
CA GLY A 66 14.19 -16.28 -4.89
C GLY A 66 14.96 -15.00 -4.53
N LYS A 67 16.24 -14.93 -4.96
CA LYS A 67 17.14 -13.78 -4.70
C LYS A 67 17.14 -12.75 -5.84
N ALA A 68 16.31 -12.90 -6.87
CA ALA A 68 16.28 -11.95 -7.98
C ALA A 68 15.85 -10.55 -7.52
N THR A 69 16.48 -9.53 -8.08
CA THR A 69 16.19 -8.11 -7.83
C THR A 69 16.20 -7.33 -9.14
N GLY A 70 15.72 -6.09 -9.08
CA GLY A 70 15.80 -5.14 -10.19
C GLY A 70 15.14 -5.67 -11.48
N PRO A 71 15.79 -5.47 -12.66
CA PRO A 71 15.24 -5.88 -13.95
C PRO A 71 14.93 -7.38 -14.08
N GLU A 72 15.70 -8.26 -13.43
CA GLU A 72 15.45 -9.70 -13.51
C GLU A 72 14.19 -10.08 -12.72
N LYS A 73 14.01 -9.49 -11.53
CA LYS A 73 12.76 -9.65 -10.78
C LYS A 73 11.56 -9.12 -11.56
N LEU A 74 11.70 -7.96 -12.20
CA LEU A 74 10.66 -7.40 -13.07
C LEU A 74 10.26 -8.40 -14.18
N ARG A 75 11.23 -8.98 -14.88
CA ARG A 75 10.96 -9.95 -15.96
C ARG A 75 10.14 -11.15 -15.45
N GLN A 76 10.57 -11.76 -14.34
CA GLN A 76 9.88 -12.91 -13.76
C GLN A 76 8.48 -12.56 -13.25
N VAL A 77 8.33 -11.42 -12.58
CA VAL A 77 7.02 -10.97 -12.06
C VAL A 77 6.06 -10.69 -13.22
N VAL A 78 6.50 -10.02 -14.29
CA VAL A 78 5.66 -9.80 -15.49
C VAL A 78 5.19 -11.13 -16.07
N GLU A 79 6.10 -12.10 -16.25
CA GLU A 79 5.77 -13.44 -16.75
C GLU A 79 4.70 -14.12 -15.88
N GLN A 80 4.86 -14.07 -14.55
CA GLN A 80 3.89 -14.63 -13.61
C GLN A 80 2.53 -13.94 -13.67
N PHE A 81 2.47 -12.61 -13.86
CA PHE A 81 1.20 -11.90 -14.00
C PHE A 81 0.48 -12.22 -15.32
N HIS A 82 1.21 -12.48 -16.40
CA HIS A 82 0.60 -13.00 -17.63
C HIS A 82 -0.01 -14.38 -17.41
N THR A 83 0.71 -15.30 -16.76
CA THR A 83 0.14 -16.61 -16.40
C THR A 83 -1.10 -16.45 -15.53
N LEU A 84 -1.06 -15.60 -14.50
CA LEU A 84 -2.22 -15.33 -13.64
C LEU A 84 -3.45 -14.85 -14.42
N HIS A 85 -3.23 -14.00 -15.41
CA HIS A 85 -4.30 -13.39 -16.21
C HIS A 85 -5.06 -14.43 -17.06
N GLU A 86 -4.44 -15.59 -17.35
CA GLU A 86 -5.12 -16.71 -18.01
C GLU A 86 -6.15 -17.42 -17.12
N TYR A 87 -6.06 -17.27 -15.79
CA TYR A 87 -6.90 -18.01 -14.83
C TYR A 87 -7.87 -17.11 -14.08
N VAL A 88 -7.55 -15.82 -13.90
CA VAL A 88 -8.32 -14.92 -13.03
C VAL A 88 -8.72 -13.65 -13.78
N PRO A 89 -10.02 -13.27 -13.77
CA PRO A 89 -10.51 -12.11 -14.51
C PRO A 89 -9.92 -10.75 -14.12
N TYR A 90 -9.45 -10.58 -12.87
CA TYR A 90 -8.95 -9.30 -12.38
C TYR A 90 -7.73 -9.46 -11.47
N LEU A 91 -6.70 -8.64 -11.71
CA LEU A 91 -5.44 -8.70 -10.97
C LEU A 91 -5.06 -7.36 -10.37
N GLN A 92 -4.48 -7.42 -9.18
CA GLN A 92 -3.87 -6.28 -8.50
C GLN A 92 -2.45 -6.63 -8.05
N ALA A 93 -1.49 -5.74 -8.25
CA ALA A 93 -0.15 -5.87 -7.70
C ALA A 93 0.03 -4.86 -6.57
N ASN A 94 0.39 -5.34 -5.38
CA ASN A 94 0.65 -4.49 -4.20
C ASN A 94 2.14 -4.17 -4.06
N PHE A 95 2.45 -2.88 -3.93
CA PHE A 95 3.80 -2.32 -3.76
C PHE A 95 3.87 -1.38 -2.56
N ILE A 96 5.06 -1.26 -1.96
CA ILE A 96 5.40 -0.28 -0.94
C ILE A 96 6.63 0.51 -1.43
N PHE A 97 6.57 1.84 -1.38
CA PHE A 97 7.66 2.71 -1.83
C PHE A 97 8.24 3.52 -0.68
N GLY A 98 9.56 3.68 -0.67
CA GLY A 98 10.26 4.42 0.39
C GLY A 98 10.78 3.50 1.49
N LEU A 99 10.96 2.22 1.18
CA LEU A 99 11.63 1.27 2.06
C LEU A 99 13.12 1.63 2.15
N ASP A 100 13.78 1.18 3.22
CA ASP A 100 15.21 1.47 3.44
C ASP A 100 16.12 0.88 2.37
N THR A 101 15.65 -0.13 1.65
CA THR A 101 16.35 -0.75 0.52
C THR A 101 16.08 -0.06 -0.81
N ASP A 102 15.05 0.79 -0.89
CA ASP A 102 14.77 1.58 -2.08
C ASP A 102 15.77 2.74 -2.16
N THR A 103 16.44 2.90 -3.30
CA THR A 103 17.39 3.98 -3.54
C THR A 103 17.28 4.49 -4.97
N GLY A 104 17.40 5.80 -5.17
CA GLY A 104 17.41 6.40 -6.50
C GLY A 104 16.10 6.20 -7.26
N ASP A 105 16.20 6.09 -8.58
CA ASP A 105 15.04 6.08 -9.49
C ASP A 105 14.49 4.68 -9.76
N GLU A 106 15.33 3.66 -9.59
CA GLU A 106 15.09 2.30 -10.06
C GLU A 106 13.74 1.72 -9.58
N PRO A 107 13.34 1.80 -8.29
CA PRO A 107 12.07 1.23 -7.86
C PRO A 107 10.85 1.82 -8.59
N PHE A 108 10.90 3.11 -8.91
CA PHE A 108 9.83 3.81 -9.61
C PHE A 108 9.85 3.51 -11.10
N GLU A 109 11.02 3.53 -11.74
CA GLU A 109 11.17 3.20 -13.16
C GLU A 109 10.76 1.77 -13.48
N LEU A 110 11.17 0.80 -12.66
CA LEU A 110 10.77 -0.60 -12.82
C LEU A 110 9.26 -0.78 -12.62
N THR A 111 8.64 -0.01 -11.73
CA THR A 111 7.18 -0.05 -11.58
C THR A 111 6.47 0.55 -12.78
N LYS A 112 6.97 1.66 -13.34
CA LYS A 112 6.42 2.22 -14.58
C LYS A 112 6.51 1.22 -15.73
N GLU A 113 7.64 0.51 -15.83
CA GLU A 113 7.82 -0.54 -16.82
C GLU A 113 6.89 -1.74 -16.59
N PHE A 114 6.72 -2.17 -15.34
CA PHE A 114 5.72 -3.18 -14.97
C PHE A 114 4.32 -2.77 -15.43
N VAL A 115 3.87 -1.56 -15.09
CA VAL A 115 2.55 -1.01 -15.46
C VAL A 115 2.34 -1.03 -16.97
N ARG A 116 3.36 -0.65 -17.76
CA ARG A 116 3.28 -0.65 -19.23
C ARG A 116 3.18 -2.07 -19.79
N ARG A 117 3.90 -3.03 -19.22
CA ARG A 117 3.94 -4.42 -19.68
C ARG A 117 2.72 -5.24 -19.23
N THR A 118 2.08 -4.85 -18.14
CA THR A 118 0.90 -5.53 -17.59
C THR A 118 -0.27 -4.56 -17.40
N PRO A 119 -0.81 -3.97 -18.47
CA PRO A 119 -1.87 -2.96 -18.35
C PRO A 119 -3.13 -3.54 -17.68
N PHE A 120 -3.41 -4.83 -17.85
CA PHE A 120 -4.51 -5.57 -17.21
C PHE A 120 -4.38 -5.72 -15.68
N VAL A 121 -3.24 -5.31 -15.10
CA VAL A 121 -3.02 -5.32 -13.64
C VAL A 121 -3.26 -3.94 -13.05
N TRP A 122 -4.01 -3.90 -11.95
CA TRP A 122 -4.08 -2.69 -11.13
C TRP A 122 -2.92 -2.60 -10.17
N THR A 123 -2.08 -1.57 -10.32
CA THR A 123 -0.96 -1.31 -9.40
C THR A 123 -1.46 -0.53 -8.19
N TYR A 124 -1.50 -1.19 -7.03
CA TYR A 124 -1.81 -0.57 -5.75
C TYR A 124 -0.51 -0.22 -5.03
N MET A 125 -0.34 1.05 -4.70
CA MET A 125 0.91 1.60 -4.18
C MET A 125 0.66 2.11 -2.77
N ASN A 126 1.56 1.76 -1.86
CA ASN A 126 1.53 2.19 -0.47
C ASN A 126 2.85 2.89 -0.10
N ILE A 127 2.83 3.54 1.05
CA ILE A 127 4.00 4.10 1.72
C ILE A 127 4.19 3.35 3.05
N PRO A 128 5.41 3.29 3.60
CA PRO A 128 5.65 2.60 4.86
C PRO A 128 4.99 3.33 6.02
N PHE A 129 4.25 2.57 6.85
CA PHE A 129 3.74 3.02 8.13
C PHE A 129 4.35 2.16 9.23
N ALA A 130 4.87 2.80 10.28
CA ALA A 130 5.39 2.12 11.44
C ALA A 130 4.32 2.06 12.54
N PHE A 131 3.58 0.95 12.64
CA PHE A 131 2.56 0.81 13.68
C PHE A 131 3.18 0.43 15.03
N GLY A 132 2.72 1.05 16.11
CA GLY A 132 3.15 0.73 17.47
C GLY A 132 3.01 -0.76 17.80
N GLY A 133 3.95 -1.29 18.57
CA GLY A 133 3.99 -2.72 18.92
C GLY A 133 4.62 -3.62 17.85
N THR A 134 5.09 -3.07 16.72
CA THR A 134 5.84 -3.84 15.70
C THR A 134 7.35 -3.68 15.87
N PRO A 135 8.16 -4.69 15.48
CA PRO A 135 9.62 -4.56 15.47
C PRO A 135 10.10 -3.36 14.63
N LEU A 136 9.47 -3.15 13.46
CA LEU A 136 9.79 -2.04 12.56
C LEU A 136 9.61 -0.68 13.23
N TYR A 137 8.53 -0.51 14.00
CA TYR A 137 8.30 0.70 14.78
C TYR A 137 9.37 0.93 15.83
N ASN A 138 9.75 -0.11 16.58
CA ASN A 138 10.78 0.01 17.60
C ASN A 138 12.14 0.42 17.01
N ASP A 139 12.47 -0.12 15.84
CA ASP A 139 13.71 0.23 15.14
C ASP A 139 13.67 1.67 14.63
N PHE A 140 12.60 2.08 13.94
CA PHE A 140 12.47 3.46 13.44
C PHE A 140 12.33 4.50 14.55
N LEU A 141 11.73 4.14 15.68
CA LEU A 141 11.68 4.99 16.87
C LEU A 141 13.08 5.23 17.44
N ARG A 142 13.90 4.16 17.53
CA ARG A 142 15.29 4.22 18.00
C ARG A 142 16.18 5.04 17.05
N GLU A 143 15.93 4.93 15.74
CA GLU A 143 16.62 5.71 14.71
C GLU A 143 16.16 7.18 14.64
N GLY A 144 15.13 7.57 15.39
CA GLY A 144 14.59 8.94 15.36
C GLY A 144 13.84 9.28 14.07
N ARG A 145 13.37 8.27 13.34
CA ARG A 145 12.74 8.43 12.01
C ARG A 145 11.22 8.56 12.05
N ILE A 146 10.59 8.41 13.22
CA ILE A 146 9.15 8.60 13.39
C ILE A 146 8.86 10.08 13.63
N LEU A 147 7.96 10.67 12.81
CA LEU A 147 7.43 12.01 13.05
C LEU A 147 6.40 11.94 14.19
N LYS A 148 6.88 12.00 15.43
CA LYS A 148 6.08 11.69 16.64
C LYS A 148 4.84 12.58 16.80
N GLN A 149 4.90 13.82 16.34
CA GLN A 149 3.79 14.76 16.42
C GLN A 149 2.72 14.55 15.35
N MET A 150 2.92 13.63 14.39
CA MET A 150 1.88 13.30 13.40
C MET A 150 0.76 12.50 14.05
N PRO A 151 -0.50 12.98 14.05
CA PRO A 151 -1.66 12.20 14.50
C PRO A 151 -1.77 10.81 13.87
N PHE A 152 -2.29 9.85 14.63
CA PHE A 152 -2.53 8.49 14.13
C PHE A 152 -3.49 8.45 12.92
N THR A 153 -4.42 9.41 12.82
CA THR A 153 -5.31 9.59 11.66
C THR A 153 -4.56 9.72 10.33
N PHE A 154 -3.30 10.15 10.36
CA PHE A 154 -2.45 10.30 9.17
C PHE A 154 -1.60 9.07 8.86
N TYR A 155 -1.81 7.94 9.53
CA TYR A 155 -1.17 6.64 9.17
C TYR A 155 -1.87 6.01 7.97
N ILE A 156 -2.02 6.81 6.91
CA ILE A 156 -2.67 6.48 5.66
C ILE A 156 -2.10 7.37 4.56
N LEU A 157 -2.07 6.85 3.34
CA LEU A 157 -1.71 7.62 2.16
C LEU A 157 -2.68 8.81 1.99
N PRO A 158 -2.21 10.04 1.69
CA PRO A 158 -0.89 10.41 1.18
C PRO A 158 0.12 10.91 2.23
N TYR A 159 -0.14 10.74 3.52
CA TYR A 159 0.63 11.41 4.57
C TYR A 159 1.84 10.58 4.99
N LEU A 160 3.04 11.15 4.79
CA LEU A 160 4.28 10.52 5.23
C LEU A 160 4.47 10.79 6.73
N THR A 161 4.51 9.72 7.54
CA THR A 161 4.71 9.79 9.00
C THR A 161 6.13 9.44 9.43
N LEU A 162 7.02 9.23 8.45
CA LEU A 162 8.39 8.78 8.64
C LEU A 162 9.38 9.66 7.88
N ILE A 163 10.57 9.83 8.43
CA ILE A 163 11.74 10.33 7.71
C ILE A 163 12.33 9.14 6.94
N LEU A 164 12.36 9.25 5.61
CA LEU A 164 12.90 8.19 4.76
C LEU A 164 14.43 8.23 4.74
N LYS A 165 15.06 7.06 4.74
CA LYS A 165 16.53 6.93 4.77
C LYS A 165 17.20 7.38 3.48
N SER A 166 16.58 7.03 2.36
CA SER A 166 17.19 7.13 1.02
C SER A 166 16.60 8.23 0.16
N TYR A 167 15.63 8.99 0.67
CA TYR A 167 14.93 10.03 -0.08
C TYR A 167 14.67 11.24 0.80
N ASP A 168 15.01 12.43 0.30
CA ASP A 168 14.40 13.65 0.81
C ASP A 168 12.90 13.67 0.44
N PRO A 169 12.05 14.34 1.24
CA PRO A 169 10.61 14.29 1.05
C PRO A 169 10.18 14.91 -0.30
N ILE A 170 10.85 15.96 -0.79
CA ILE A 170 10.48 16.60 -2.05
C ILE A 170 10.67 15.62 -3.22
N THR A 171 11.86 15.01 -3.30
CA THR A 171 12.18 14.02 -4.33
C THR A 171 11.24 12.82 -4.25
N TYR A 172 10.96 12.31 -3.04
CA TYR A 172 10.05 11.19 -2.85
C TYR A 172 8.63 11.48 -3.37
N PHE A 173 8.05 12.62 -2.98
CA PHE A 173 6.71 12.98 -3.43
C PHE A 173 6.66 13.25 -4.93
N GLN A 174 7.70 13.83 -5.54
CA GLN A 174 7.79 13.97 -7.00
C GLN A 174 7.72 12.62 -7.71
N LYS A 175 8.48 11.62 -7.24
CA LYS A 175 8.48 10.27 -7.81
C LYS A 175 7.14 9.57 -7.62
N MET A 176 6.52 9.69 -6.45
CA MET A 176 5.18 9.16 -6.21
C MET A 176 4.14 9.82 -7.12
N ILE A 177 4.19 11.14 -7.30
CA ILE A 177 3.28 11.87 -8.21
C ILE A 177 3.45 11.41 -9.65
N ASP A 178 4.68 11.23 -10.13
CA ASP A 178 4.94 10.73 -11.49
C ASP A 178 4.30 9.34 -11.70
N LEU A 179 4.53 8.42 -10.75
CA LEU A 179 3.97 7.07 -10.82
C LEU A 179 2.43 7.05 -10.73
N TYR A 180 1.83 7.83 -9.83
CA TYR A 180 0.37 7.97 -9.73
C TYR A 180 -0.24 8.63 -10.97
N SER A 181 0.48 9.58 -11.59
CA SER A 181 0.05 10.22 -12.83
C SER A 181 -0.02 9.21 -13.97
N LEU A 182 0.97 8.32 -14.08
CA LEU A 182 0.92 7.19 -15.03
C LEU A 182 -0.27 6.26 -14.74
N VAL A 183 -0.39 5.76 -13.51
CA VAL A 183 -1.38 4.73 -13.13
C VAL A 183 -2.83 5.22 -13.27
N THR A 184 -3.06 6.54 -13.17
CA THR A 184 -4.39 7.16 -13.29
C THR A 184 -4.63 7.92 -14.59
N SER A 185 -3.66 7.84 -15.53
CA SER A 185 -3.76 8.48 -16.84
C SER A 185 -4.92 7.93 -17.68
N GLY A 186 -5.47 8.80 -18.54
CA GLY A 186 -6.50 8.38 -19.50
C GLY A 186 -5.98 7.38 -20.51
N GLU A 187 -4.72 7.55 -20.95
CA GLU A 187 -4.03 6.64 -21.87
C GLU A 187 -3.96 5.22 -21.31
N LEU A 188 -3.43 5.05 -20.09
CA LEU A 188 -3.35 3.72 -19.47
C LEU A 188 -4.74 3.12 -19.21
N LEU A 189 -5.74 3.94 -18.88
CA LEU A 189 -7.12 3.46 -18.73
C LEU A 189 -7.68 2.92 -20.06
N GLN A 190 -7.40 3.57 -21.18
CA GLN A 190 -7.77 3.07 -22.50
C GLN A 190 -7.04 1.76 -22.81
N THR A 191 -5.74 1.67 -22.53
CA THR A 191 -4.96 0.43 -22.67
C THR A 191 -5.55 -0.69 -21.82
N ARG A 192 -5.95 -0.41 -20.57
CA ARG A 192 -6.66 -1.35 -19.68
C ARG A 192 -7.95 -1.88 -20.29
N PHE A 193 -8.77 -0.99 -20.86
CA PHE A 193 -10.03 -1.40 -21.49
C PHE A 193 -9.82 -2.24 -22.74
N ALA A 194 -8.76 -1.98 -23.51
CA ALA A 194 -8.39 -2.77 -24.67
C ALA A 194 -7.86 -4.16 -24.30
N ASN A 195 -7.20 -4.30 -23.13
CA ASN A 195 -6.59 -5.56 -22.67
C ASN A 195 -7.45 -6.36 -21.68
N SER A 196 -8.64 -5.87 -21.30
CA SER A 196 -9.56 -6.59 -20.43
C SER A 196 -10.72 -7.14 -21.25
N GLU A 197 -10.98 -8.44 -21.17
CA GLU A 197 -12.15 -9.04 -21.84
C GLU A 197 -13.40 -8.93 -20.96
N HIS A 198 -13.23 -9.01 -19.63
CA HIS A 198 -14.34 -9.06 -18.69
C HIS A 198 -14.97 -7.67 -18.40
N PRO A 199 -16.29 -7.46 -18.59
CA PRO A 199 -16.94 -6.16 -18.35
C PRO A 199 -16.74 -5.62 -16.93
N PHE A 200 -16.80 -6.50 -15.92
CA PHE A 200 -16.58 -6.10 -14.53
C PHE A 200 -15.12 -5.68 -14.28
N ALA A 201 -14.14 -6.24 -14.98
CA ALA A 201 -12.75 -5.81 -14.87
C ALA A 201 -12.56 -4.39 -15.42
N LYS A 202 -13.19 -4.07 -16.57
CA LYS A 202 -13.23 -2.71 -17.12
C LYS A 202 -13.87 -1.72 -16.14
N TYR A 203 -15.03 -2.07 -15.60
CA TYR A 203 -15.70 -1.25 -14.59
C TYR A 203 -14.80 -1.03 -13.36
N THR A 204 -14.14 -2.09 -12.88
CA THR A 204 -13.22 -2.00 -11.73
C THR A 204 -12.04 -1.08 -12.03
N HIS A 205 -11.42 -1.17 -13.21
CA HIS A 205 -10.33 -0.25 -13.61
C HIS A 205 -10.78 1.20 -13.69
N TYR A 206 -12.00 1.46 -14.18
CA TYR A 206 -12.58 2.80 -14.18
C TYR A 206 -12.73 3.34 -12.76
N MET A 207 -13.42 2.58 -11.90
CA MET A 207 -13.68 2.99 -10.52
C MET A 207 -12.38 3.23 -9.76
N ARG A 208 -11.39 2.34 -9.89
CA ARG A 208 -10.09 2.52 -9.24
C ARG A 208 -9.33 3.73 -9.76
N THR A 209 -9.36 3.98 -11.06
CA THR A 209 -8.79 5.22 -11.62
C THR A 209 -9.44 6.46 -11.02
N ALA A 210 -10.77 6.48 -10.94
CA ALA A 210 -11.52 7.59 -10.36
C ALA A 210 -11.20 7.81 -8.87
N PHE A 211 -11.19 6.73 -8.07
CA PHE A 211 -10.90 6.80 -6.63
C PHE A 211 -9.44 7.11 -6.30
N THR A 212 -8.51 6.84 -7.21
CA THR A 212 -7.08 7.10 -7.00
C THR A 212 -6.67 8.53 -7.36
N ARG A 213 -7.44 9.23 -8.20
CA ARG A 213 -7.16 10.64 -8.55
C ARG A 213 -7.18 11.60 -7.36
N PRO A 214 -8.10 11.49 -6.39
CA PRO A 214 -8.04 12.27 -5.15
C PRO A 214 -6.72 12.08 -4.38
N ILE A 215 -6.18 10.86 -4.36
CA ILE A 215 -4.88 10.56 -3.73
C ILE A 215 -3.75 11.31 -4.44
N LEU A 216 -3.72 11.27 -5.78
CA LEU A 216 -2.75 12.03 -6.59
C LEU A 216 -2.81 13.53 -6.26
N ARG A 217 -4.01 14.11 -6.14
CA ARG A 217 -4.16 15.52 -5.72
C ARG A 217 -3.62 15.76 -4.32
N GLY A 218 -3.86 14.84 -3.39
CA GLY A 218 -3.31 14.92 -2.04
C GLY A 218 -1.78 14.93 -2.02
N LEU A 219 -1.14 14.04 -2.80
CA LEU A 219 0.31 14.03 -2.99
C LEU A 219 0.82 15.38 -3.54
N GLN A 220 0.16 15.93 -4.55
CA GLN A 220 0.51 17.23 -5.15
C GLN A 220 0.38 18.40 -4.16
N ILE A 221 -0.65 18.38 -3.31
CA ILE A 221 -0.84 19.39 -2.25
C ILE A 221 0.30 19.32 -1.24
N ILE A 222 0.69 18.12 -0.80
CA ILE A 222 1.80 17.94 0.14
C ILE A 222 3.12 18.39 -0.50
N LEU A 223 3.40 18.01 -1.76
CA LEU A 223 4.60 18.46 -2.47
C LEU A 223 4.67 19.99 -2.53
N LYS A 224 3.55 20.66 -2.84
CA LYS A 224 3.50 22.12 -2.87
C LYS A 224 3.85 22.73 -1.51
N HIS A 225 3.34 22.15 -0.42
CA HIS A 225 3.71 22.59 0.93
C HIS A 225 5.20 22.36 1.22
N LEU A 226 5.75 21.19 0.90
CA LEU A 226 7.19 20.91 1.06
C LEU A 226 8.08 21.92 0.30
N GLN A 227 7.65 22.38 -0.88
CA GLN A 227 8.43 23.31 -1.71
C GLN A 227 8.30 24.78 -1.27
N THR A 228 7.17 25.17 -0.69
CA THR A 228 6.86 26.59 -0.43
C THR A 228 6.90 26.99 1.04
N ASP A 229 6.77 26.04 1.96
CA ASP A 229 6.73 26.26 3.40
C ASP A 229 7.96 25.63 4.07
N LYS A 230 8.89 26.48 4.52
CA LYS A 230 10.12 26.04 5.18
C LYS A 230 9.86 25.29 6.49
N GLN A 231 8.83 25.66 7.24
CA GLN A 231 8.49 24.96 8.49
C GLN A 231 7.90 23.58 8.19
N PHE A 232 7.11 23.48 7.12
CA PHE A 232 6.60 22.20 6.64
C PHE A 232 7.71 21.26 6.19
N LEU A 233 8.70 21.77 5.45
CA LEU A 233 9.88 21.00 5.06
C LEU A 233 10.72 20.59 6.28
N ALA A 234 11.04 21.53 7.18
CA ALA A 234 11.80 21.27 8.40
C ALA A 234 11.15 20.19 9.27
N PHE A 235 9.83 20.12 9.31
CA PHE A 235 9.12 19.04 9.99
C PHE A 235 9.40 17.67 9.36
N HIS A 236 9.33 17.56 8.03
CA HIS A 236 9.56 16.30 7.31
C HIS A 236 11.03 15.90 7.20
N THR A 237 11.96 16.81 7.46
CA THR A 237 13.40 16.51 7.57
C THR A 237 13.84 16.27 9.01
N GLY A 238 12.94 16.42 9.99
CA GLY A 238 13.23 16.24 11.42
C GLY A 238 13.94 17.43 12.08
N GLU A 239 14.11 18.55 11.38
CA GLU A 239 14.67 19.80 11.90
C GLU A 239 13.68 20.56 12.81
N SER A 240 12.39 20.26 12.70
CA SER A 240 11.32 20.82 13.53
C SER A 240 10.41 19.73 14.10
N HIS A 241 10.02 19.88 15.36
CA HIS A 241 9.00 19.05 16.01
C HIS A 241 7.64 19.73 16.11
N ALA A 242 7.50 20.96 15.61
CA ALA A 242 6.21 21.65 15.58
C ALA A 242 5.34 21.09 14.46
N LEU A 243 4.17 20.55 14.79
CA LEU A 243 3.22 20.04 13.81
C LEU A 243 2.77 21.16 12.86
N PRO A 244 2.98 21.03 11.53
CA PRO A 244 2.61 22.07 10.60
C PRO A 244 1.11 22.38 10.63
N GLY A 245 0.75 23.67 10.53
CA GLY A 245 -0.65 24.11 10.58
C GLY A 245 -1.55 23.51 9.48
N PHE A 246 -0.95 23.03 8.37
CA PHE A 246 -1.65 22.22 7.37
C PHE A 246 -2.28 20.98 7.99
N TYR A 247 -1.53 20.19 8.77
CA TYR A 247 -2.03 18.97 9.40
C TYR A 247 -3.06 19.26 10.47
N VAL A 248 -2.89 20.34 11.25
CA VAL A 248 -3.89 20.76 12.23
C VAL A 248 -5.25 21.03 11.56
N ARG A 249 -5.25 21.74 10.43
CA ARG A 249 -6.49 22.02 9.67
C ARG A 249 -7.07 20.75 9.07
N GLU A 250 -6.22 19.90 8.50
CA GLU A 250 -6.65 18.68 7.84
C GLU A 250 -7.22 17.64 8.83
N TYR A 251 -6.61 17.53 10.01
CA TYR A 251 -7.10 16.68 11.11
C TYR A 251 -8.51 17.10 11.53
N LYS A 252 -8.70 18.40 11.80
CA LYS A 252 -10.03 18.96 12.14
C LYS A 252 -11.03 18.76 11.02
N ARG A 253 -10.62 18.92 9.75
CA ARG A 253 -11.47 18.70 8.58
C ARG A 253 -11.94 17.24 8.47
N GLN A 254 -11.06 16.26 8.72
CA GLN A 254 -11.39 14.84 8.62
C GLN A 254 -12.32 14.38 9.75
N LEU A 255 -12.10 14.84 10.98
CA LEU A 255 -12.95 14.51 12.11
C LEU A 255 -14.27 15.30 12.13
N GLY A 256 -14.31 16.45 11.48
CA GLY A 256 -15.48 17.33 11.46
C GLY A 256 -15.90 17.70 12.88
N ARG A 257 -17.17 17.47 13.23
CA ARG A 257 -17.72 17.77 14.56
C ARG A 257 -17.02 17.05 15.70
N TYR A 258 -16.37 15.92 15.43
CA TYR A 258 -15.70 15.11 16.46
C TYR A 258 -14.31 15.66 16.82
N ALA A 259 -13.79 16.64 16.07
CA ALA A 259 -12.50 17.25 16.36
C ALA A 259 -12.44 17.93 17.74
N GLU A 260 -13.60 18.35 18.27
CA GLU A 260 -13.70 18.93 19.62
C GLU A 260 -13.57 17.88 20.73
N LEU A 261 -13.88 16.61 20.42
CA LEU A 261 -13.83 15.50 21.37
C LEU A 261 -12.47 14.81 21.40
N MET A 262 -11.61 15.05 20.41
CA MET A 262 -10.28 14.46 20.31
C MET A 262 -9.24 15.55 20.02
N PRO A 263 -8.72 16.24 21.07
CA PRO A 263 -7.62 17.17 20.92
C PRO A 263 -6.47 16.55 20.14
N ILE A 264 -5.79 17.36 19.32
CA ILE A 264 -4.77 16.84 18.41
C ILE A 264 -3.57 16.29 19.17
N GLU A 265 -3.29 16.86 20.34
CA GLU A 265 -2.23 16.45 21.26
C GLU A 265 -2.48 15.05 21.83
N GLU A 266 -3.74 14.64 21.96
CA GLU A 266 -4.13 13.29 22.42
C GLU A 266 -4.12 12.24 21.30
N SER A 267 -3.92 12.68 20.05
CA SER A 267 -3.93 11.81 18.87
C SER A 267 -2.53 11.37 18.43
N GLU A 268 -1.49 11.75 19.17
CA GLU A 268 -0.10 11.38 18.89
C GLU A 268 0.10 9.86 19.09
N PRO A 269 0.80 9.19 18.15
CA PRO A 269 1.01 7.74 18.14
C PRO A 269 1.99 7.25 19.21
N VAL A 270 2.76 8.16 19.81
CA VAL A 270 3.68 7.87 20.91
C VAL A 270 3.10 8.52 22.16
N LEU A 271 2.40 7.74 22.98
CA LEU A 271 1.96 8.22 24.27
C LEU A 271 3.21 8.43 25.15
N ASN A 272 3.34 9.61 25.76
CA ASN A 272 4.35 9.82 26.80
C ASN A 272 4.13 8.75 27.89
N GLU A 273 5.21 8.10 28.37
CA GLU A 273 5.12 7.06 29.41
C GLU A 273 4.32 7.51 30.65
N ALA A 274 4.29 8.82 30.91
CA ALA A 274 3.51 9.46 31.97
C ALA A 274 1.97 9.32 31.84
N ILE A 275 1.43 8.98 30.67
CA ILE A 275 -0.01 8.76 30.44
C ILE A 275 -0.41 7.31 30.79
N SER A 276 0.55 6.45 31.14
CA SER A 276 0.30 5.11 31.67
C SER A 276 -0.15 5.17 33.13
N ALA A 277 -1.25 5.86 33.42
CA ALA A 277 -1.96 5.64 34.68
C ALA A 277 -2.40 4.16 34.70
N PRO A 278 -2.20 3.43 35.82
CA PRO A 278 -2.62 2.04 35.90
C PRO A 278 -4.12 1.97 35.61
N LEU A 279 -4.49 1.17 34.61
CA LEU A 279 -5.87 0.81 34.33
C LEU A 279 -6.55 0.44 35.64
N LEU A 280 -7.58 1.22 36.00
CA LEU A 280 -8.40 1.00 37.19
C LEU A 280 -8.76 -0.49 37.27
N THR A 281 -8.23 -1.15 38.30
CA THR A 281 -8.59 -2.51 38.64
C THR A 281 -10.08 -2.51 39.00
N ILE A 282 -10.91 -2.98 38.08
CA ILE A 282 -12.31 -3.25 38.36
C ILE A 282 -12.33 -4.39 39.39
N PRO A 283 -12.89 -4.19 40.60
CA PRO A 283 -13.00 -5.27 41.56
C PRO A 283 -13.99 -6.29 41.01
N VAL A 284 -13.53 -7.51 40.80
CA VAL A 284 -14.42 -8.65 40.56
C VAL A 284 -15.14 -8.91 41.88
N ALA A 285 -16.43 -8.58 41.94
CA ALA A 285 -17.28 -8.94 43.06
C ALA A 285 -17.41 -10.47 43.13
N ALA A 286 -17.22 -11.01 44.33
CA ALA A 286 -17.36 -12.42 44.69
C ALA A 286 -18.83 -12.88 44.73
#